data_AF-A0A9P6PXB2-F1
#
_entry.id   AF-A0A9P6PXB2-F1
#
_cell.length_a   1.000
_cell.length_b   1.000
_cell.length_c   1.000
_cell.angle_alpha   90.00
_cell.angle_beta   90.00
_cell.angle_gamma   90.00
#
_symmetry.space_group_name_H-M   'P 1'
#
loop_
_entity.id
_entity.type
_entity.pdbx_description
1 polymer ?
#
loop_
_entity_poly.entity_id
_entity_poly.type
_entity_poly.pdbx_seq_one_letter_code
_entity_poly.pdbx_strand_id
1 'polypeptide(L)'
;AGDTMCIRWPSKNHALESGLFDVNIHMPSIPNQPDPTSQDDLLKMTIATLPYNNCTHIKDDTDLTPCGGCFQIPKDRTPGDYLIQWRWKLVNRKDEWYASCWDVTVAAPEGTVPVNLLGASTSLFAQLAED
;
A
#
# COMPACT_ATOMS: atom_id res chain seq x y z
N ALA A 1 9.78 -2.73 10.77
CA ALA A 1 10.18 -1.40 10.23
C ALA A 1 11.38 -1.61 9.32
N GLY A 2 11.48 -0.87 8.21
CA GLY A 2 12.49 -1.15 7.17
C GLY A 2 12.12 -2.30 6.24
N ASP A 3 11.04 -3.03 6.53
CA ASP A 3 10.53 -4.11 5.71
C ASP A 3 9.99 -3.58 4.39
N THR A 4 10.09 -4.40 3.34
CA THR A 4 9.51 -4.09 2.04
C THR A 4 8.10 -4.66 1.97
N MET A 5 7.13 -3.80 1.67
CA MET A 5 5.76 -4.20 1.38
C MET A 5 5.49 -4.01 -0.11
N CYS A 6 4.68 -4.91 -0.68
CA CYS A 6 4.27 -4.83 -2.07
C CYS A 6 2.74 -4.81 -2.13
N ILE A 7 2.20 -3.92 -2.96
CA ILE A 7 0.77 -3.85 -3.26
C ILE A 7 0.53 -4.20 -4.71
N ARG A 8 -0.66 -4.73 -4.99
CA ARG A 8 -1.13 -5.05 -6.34
C ARG A 8 -2.39 -4.25 -6.63
N TRP A 9 -2.59 -3.94 -7.90
CA TRP A 9 -3.78 -3.25 -8.37
C TRP A 9 -4.27 -3.77 -9.72
N PRO A 10 -5.58 -3.67 -10.01
CA PRO A 10 -6.15 -4.23 -11.24
C PRO A 10 -5.54 -3.60 -12.49
N SER A 11 -5.15 -4.40 -13.49
CA SER A 11 -4.52 -3.87 -14.72
C SER A 11 -5.44 -3.14 -15.66
N LYS A 12 -6.75 -3.40 -15.62
CA LYS A 12 -7.70 -2.91 -16.63
C LYS A 12 -7.59 -1.40 -16.87
N ASN A 13 -7.32 -0.64 -15.81
CA ASN A 13 -7.16 0.82 -15.89
C ASN A 13 -5.70 1.29 -15.87
N HIS A 14 -4.73 0.39 -15.63
CA HIS A 14 -3.34 0.71 -15.35
C HIS A 14 -2.35 0.24 -16.43
N ALA A 15 -2.69 -0.80 -17.19
CA ALA A 15 -1.83 -1.39 -18.22
C ALA A 15 -1.89 -0.65 -19.56
N LEU A 16 -2.96 0.11 -19.82
CA LEU A 16 -3.23 0.74 -21.11
C LEU A 16 -2.62 2.13 -21.28
N GLU A 17 -2.26 2.81 -20.19
CA GLU A 17 -1.87 4.23 -20.23
C GLU A 17 -0.56 4.46 -19.49
N SER A 18 0.50 4.74 -20.26
CA SER A 18 1.82 5.02 -19.72
C SER A 18 1.94 6.47 -19.25
N GLY A 19 2.50 6.67 -18.05
CA GLY A 19 3.23 7.89 -17.69
C GLY A 19 2.42 9.15 -17.34
N LEU A 20 1.13 9.05 -17.04
CA LEU A 20 0.33 10.24 -16.71
C LEU A 20 0.09 10.48 -15.21
N PHE A 21 0.22 9.45 -14.37
CA PHE A 21 -0.07 9.56 -12.93
C PHE A 21 0.90 8.74 -12.08
N ASP A 22 0.99 9.16 -10.82
CA ASP A 22 1.68 8.47 -9.77
C ASP A 22 0.69 7.77 -8.83
N VAL A 23 1.14 6.64 -8.28
CA VAL A 23 0.52 5.97 -7.13
C VAL A 23 1.25 6.44 -5.88
N ASN A 24 0.52 6.94 -4.88
CA ASN A 24 1.12 7.45 -3.65
C ASN A 24 0.78 6.56 -2.46
N ILE A 25 1.76 6.37 -1.59
CA ILE A 25 1.62 5.67 -0.32
C ILE A 25 1.85 6.67 0.81
N HIS A 26 0.88 6.80 1.70
CA HIS A 26 0.92 7.70 2.84
C HIS A 26 0.88 6.90 4.14
N MET A 27 1.67 7.30 5.13
CA MET A 27 1.74 6.65 6.43
C MET A 27 2.13 7.67 7.51
N PRO A 28 1.33 7.86 8.56
CA PRO A 28 1.69 8.72 9.69
C PRO A 28 3.04 8.36 10.31
N SER A 29 3.71 9.34 10.91
CA SER A 29 5.01 9.13 11.57
C SER A 29 4.89 8.54 12.98
N ILE A 30 3.76 8.75 13.64
CA ILE A 30 3.54 8.36 15.04
C ILE A 30 2.52 7.20 15.07
N PRO A 31 2.81 6.09 15.77
CA PRO A 31 1.88 4.97 15.87
C PRO A 31 0.76 5.24 16.89
N ASN A 32 -0.28 4.40 16.83
CA ASN A 32 -1.40 4.36 17.77
C ASN A 32 -2.13 5.70 17.93
N GLN A 33 -2.04 6.57 16.92
CA GLN A 33 -2.81 7.80 16.87
C GLN A 33 -4.18 7.51 16.27
N PRO A 34 -5.20 8.32 16.62
CA PRO A 34 -6.42 8.36 15.82
C PRO A 34 -6.08 8.60 14.35
N ASP A 35 -6.84 7.97 13.46
CA ASP A 35 -6.65 8.16 12.03
C ASP A 35 -6.70 9.66 11.66
N PRO A 36 -5.82 10.11 10.74
CA PRO A 36 -5.89 11.47 10.22
C PRO A 36 -7.30 11.79 9.70
N THR A 37 -7.84 12.92 10.13
CA THR A 37 -9.23 13.31 9.79
C THR A 37 -9.33 14.03 8.45
N SER A 38 -8.20 14.29 7.78
CA SER A 38 -8.16 14.99 6.49
C SER A 38 -7.19 14.35 5.50
N GLN A 39 -7.54 14.42 4.22
CA GLN A 39 -6.66 13.98 3.14
C GLN A 39 -5.40 14.85 3.04
N ASP A 40 -5.51 16.15 3.34
CA ASP A 40 -4.37 17.08 3.29
C ASP A 40 -3.27 16.71 4.30
N ASP A 41 -3.64 16.14 5.44
CA ASP A 41 -2.66 15.65 6.40
C ASP A 41 -1.95 14.40 5.89
N LEU A 42 -2.69 13.46 5.29
CA LEU A 42 -2.10 12.26 4.67
C LEU A 42 -1.15 12.61 3.52
N LEU A 43 -1.47 13.61 2.69
CA LEU A 43 -0.60 14.03 1.57
C LEU A 43 0.77 14.53 2.03
N LYS A 44 0.86 15.09 3.24
CA LYS A 44 2.14 15.51 3.87
C LYS A 44 2.96 14.33 4.38
N MET A 45 2.37 13.13 4.46
CA MET A 45 2.94 11.92 5.06
C MET A 45 3.28 10.85 4.01
N THR A 46 3.63 11.29 2.78
CA THR A 46 4.00 10.38 1.69
C THR A 46 5.31 9.65 2.01
N ILE A 47 5.27 8.33 2.02
CA ILE A 47 6.44 7.46 2.23
C ILE A 47 6.94 6.82 0.93
N ALA A 48 6.11 6.76 -0.12
CA ALA A 48 6.51 6.27 -1.42
C ALA A 48 5.62 6.81 -2.55
N THR A 49 6.24 6.92 -3.72
CA THR A 49 5.58 7.18 -5.00
C THR A 49 5.96 6.07 -5.96
N LEU A 50 4.97 5.37 -6.52
CA LEU A 50 5.11 4.20 -7.37
C LEU A 50 4.59 4.50 -8.78
N PRO A 51 5.18 3.88 -9.83
CA PRO A 51 4.70 4.08 -11.19
C PRO A 51 3.33 3.45 -11.37
N TYR A 52 2.37 4.23 -11.86
CA TYR A 52 0.98 3.79 -12.06
C TYR A 52 0.83 2.58 -13.01
N ASN A 53 1.68 2.53 -14.03
CA ASN A 53 1.69 1.50 -15.07
C ASN A 53 2.77 0.43 -14.82
N ASN A 54 3.18 0.19 -13.57
CA ASN A 54 4.15 -0.84 -13.25
C ASN A 54 3.51 -2.24 -13.34
N CYS A 55 3.44 -2.75 -14.57
CA CYS A 55 2.67 -3.93 -14.95
C CYS A 55 3.57 -4.94 -15.68
N THR A 56 3.46 -6.23 -15.37
CA THR A 56 4.13 -7.27 -16.17
C THR A 56 3.29 -7.55 -17.41
N HIS A 57 3.43 -6.71 -18.43
CA HIS A 57 2.61 -6.75 -19.65
C HIS A 57 2.49 -8.19 -20.21
N ILE A 58 1.28 -8.74 -20.16
CA ILE A 58 0.93 -9.95 -20.90
C ILE A 58 0.48 -9.50 -22.29
N LYS A 59 1.07 -10.09 -23.33
CA LYS A 59 0.76 -9.71 -24.72
C LYS A 59 -0.74 -9.93 -24.98
N ASP A 60 -1.41 -8.89 -25.48
CA ASP A 60 -2.82 -8.88 -25.85
C ASP A 60 -3.81 -9.11 -24.67
N ASP A 61 -3.36 -9.04 -23.41
CA ASP A 61 -4.22 -9.18 -22.22
C ASP A 61 -3.98 -8.09 -21.18
N THR A 62 -4.85 -7.08 -21.19
CA THR A 62 -4.83 -5.98 -20.23
C THR A 62 -5.72 -6.22 -19.01
N ASP A 63 -6.51 -7.30 -18.98
CA ASP A 63 -7.43 -7.59 -17.89
C ASP A 63 -6.78 -8.48 -16.82
N LEU A 64 -5.84 -9.36 -17.21
CA LEU A 64 -5.14 -10.28 -16.29
C LEU A 64 -3.69 -9.89 -15.99
N THR A 65 -3.16 -8.82 -16.60
CA THR A 65 -1.81 -8.36 -16.32
C THR A 65 -1.69 -7.96 -14.83
N PRO A 66 -0.78 -8.51 -14.02
CA PRO A 66 -0.62 -8.02 -12.66
C PRO A 66 0.15 -6.70 -12.69
N CYS A 67 -0.45 -5.66 -12.10
CA CYS A 67 0.23 -4.40 -11.83
C CYS A 67 0.43 -4.24 -10.32
N GLY A 68 1.49 -3.55 -9.93
CA GLY A 68 1.83 -3.43 -8.53
C GLY A 68 3.14 -2.70 -8.30
N GLY A 69 3.52 -2.54 -7.05
CA GLY A 69 4.79 -1.94 -6.70
C GLY A 69 5.14 -2.20 -5.25
N CYS A 70 6.42 -2.14 -4.96
CA CYS A 70 6.96 -2.35 -3.63
C CYS A 70 7.54 -1.05 -3.08
N PHE A 71 7.39 -0.85 -1.78
CA PHE A 71 7.93 0.28 -1.05
C PHE A 71 8.46 -0.20 0.32
N GLN A 72 9.34 0.59 0.91
CA GLN A 72 9.86 0.30 2.25
C GLN A 72 9.04 1.03 3.30
N ILE A 73 8.72 0.35 4.39
CA ILE A 73 8.30 1.01 5.62
C ILE A 73 9.51 1.78 6.16
N PRO A 74 9.38 3.10 6.44
CA PRO A 74 10.52 3.89 6.90
C PRO A 74 11.17 3.26 8.14
N LYS A 75 12.51 3.23 8.15
CA LYS A 75 13.30 2.58 9.21
C LYS A 75 13.17 3.27 10.57
N ASP A 76 12.73 4.53 10.57
CA ASP A 76 12.51 5.34 11.76
C ASP A 76 11.13 5.13 12.40
N ARG A 77 10.27 4.27 11.83
CA ARG A 77 8.98 3.92 12.43
C ARG A 77 9.19 3.14 13.72
N THR A 78 8.77 3.75 14.82
CA THR A 78 8.71 3.12 16.14
C THR A 78 7.68 1.99 16.17
N PRO A 79 7.78 1.04 17.11
CA PRO A 79 6.78 -0.04 17.21
C PRO A 79 5.37 0.47 17.52
N GLY A 80 4.37 -0.17 16.93
CA GLY A 80 2.94 0.13 17.14
C GLY A 80 2.12 0.05 15.85
N ASP A 81 0.85 0.41 15.95
CA ASP A 81 -0.11 0.32 14.84
C ASP A 81 -0.14 1.63 14.03
N TYR A 82 -0.22 1.47 12.71
CA TYR A 82 -0.22 2.57 11.75
C TYR A 82 -1.26 2.34 10.66
N LEU A 83 -1.91 3.42 10.24
CA LEU A 83 -2.64 3.49 8.99
C LEU A 83 -1.66 3.62 7.81
N ILE A 84 -1.91 2.87 6.74
CA ILE A 84 -1.35 3.16 5.42
C ILE A 84 -2.48 3.48 4.45
N GLN A 85 -2.32 4.56 3.68
CA GLN A 85 -3.19 4.88 2.55
C GLN A 85 -2.45 4.67 1.23
N TRP A 86 -3.03 3.88 0.34
CA TRP A 86 -2.70 3.83 -1.08
C TRP A 86 -3.67 4.74 -1.85
N ARG A 87 -3.13 5.67 -2.64
CA ARG A 87 -3.91 6.72 -3.33
C ARG A 87 -3.50 6.86 -4.80
N TRP A 88 -4.47 6.89 -5.70
CA TRP A 88 -4.24 6.96 -7.15
C TRP A 88 -5.40 7.63 -7.90
N LYS A 89 -5.23 7.86 -9.20
CA LYS A 89 -6.27 8.35 -10.12
C LYS A 89 -6.53 7.32 -11.20
N LEU A 90 -7.75 7.25 -11.72
CA LEU A 90 -8.00 6.53 -12.96
C LEU A 90 -7.79 7.45 -14.16
N VAL A 91 -7.23 6.92 -15.25
CA VAL A 91 -6.87 7.78 -16.38
C VAL A 91 -8.09 8.34 -17.12
N ASN A 92 -9.17 7.57 -17.17
CA ASN A 92 -10.46 8.01 -17.73
C ASN A 92 -11.26 8.96 -16.80
N ARG A 93 -10.75 9.26 -15.60
CA ARG A 93 -11.36 10.12 -14.57
C ARG A 93 -10.26 10.93 -13.85
N LYS A 94 -9.58 11.81 -14.58
CA LYS A 94 -8.35 12.51 -14.10
C LYS A 94 -8.57 13.45 -12.91
N ASP A 95 -9.81 13.79 -12.61
CA ASP A 95 -10.24 14.61 -11.48
C ASP A 95 -10.68 13.78 -10.27
N GLU A 96 -10.85 12.48 -10.44
CA GLU A 96 -11.29 11.57 -9.38
C GLU A 96 -10.09 10.87 -8.73
N TRP A 97 -10.06 10.92 -7.40
CA TRP A 97 -9.06 10.24 -6.60
C TRP A 97 -9.68 9.04 -5.91
N TYR A 98 -8.96 7.92 -6.00
CA TYR A 98 -9.29 6.69 -5.33
C TYR A 98 -8.30 6.49 -4.20
N ALA A 99 -8.78 5.93 -3.09
CA ALA A 99 -7.96 5.60 -1.94
C ALA A 99 -8.38 4.25 -1.37
N SER A 100 -7.41 3.51 -0.87
CA SER A 100 -7.62 2.31 -0.06
C SER A 100 -6.69 2.39 1.14
N CYS A 101 -7.23 2.09 2.31
CA CYS A 101 -6.49 2.15 3.56
C CYS A 101 -6.43 0.76 4.21
N TRP A 102 -5.35 0.48 4.92
CA TRP A 102 -5.21 -0.70 5.76
C TRP A 102 -4.32 -0.39 6.96
N ASP A 103 -4.49 -1.20 8.01
CA ASP A 103 -3.68 -1.10 9.21
C ASP A 103 -2.48 -2.03 9.14
N VAL A 104 -1.35 -1.57 9.66
CA VAL A 104 -0.13 -2.38 9.85
C VAL A 104 0.41 -2.22 11.25
N THR A 105 0.88 -3.32 11.83
CA THR A 105 1.65 -3.29 13.06
C THR A 105 3.14 -3.32 12.74
N VAL A 106 3.86 -2.29 13.16
CA VAL A 106 5.32 -2.30 13.16
C VAL A 106 5.79 -2.97 14.44
N ALA A 107 6.42 -4.14 14.31
CA ALA A 107 6.97 -4.86 15.45
C ALA A 107 8.21 -4.18 16.04
N ALA A 108 8.45 -4.43 17.34
CA ALA A 108 9.73 -4.11 17.95
C ALA A 108 10.85 -4.96 17.34
N PRO A 109 12.09 -4.46 17.29
CA PRO A 109 13.25 -5.28 16.93
C PRO A 109 13.28 -6.56 17.77
N GLU A 110 13.61 -7.70 17.16
CA GLU A 110 13.69 -8.97 17.88
C GLU A 110 14.64 -8.85 19.09
N GLY A 111 14.09 -9.00 20.31
CA GLY A 111 14.81 -8.78 21.57
C GLY A 111 13.96 -8.17 22.71
N THR A 112 12.76 -7.66 22.41
CA THR A 112 11.79 -7.17 23.42
C THR A 112 10.45 -7.89 23.25
N VAL A 113 10.19 -8.91 24.09
CA VAL A 113 8.97 -9.74 24.05
C VAL A 113 8.18 -9.53 25.37
N PRO A 114 6.85 -9.31 25.32
CA PRO A 114 5.90 -10.43 25.40
C PRO A 114 4.91 -10.42 24.24
N VAL A 115 4.83 -11.56 23.55
CA VAL A 115 3.79 -11.86 22.59
C VAL A 115 2.50 -12.07 23.36
N ASN A 116 1.66 -11.04 23.46
CA ASN A 116 0.23 -11.26 23.59
C ASN A 116 -0.29 -11.54 22.18
N LEU A 117 -0.35 -12.83 21.86
CA LEU A 117 -0.83 -13.38 20.60
C LEU A 117 -2.35 -13.15 20.51
N LEU A 118 -2.76 -11.92 20.22
CA LEU A 118 -4.11 -11.64 19.74
C LEU A 118 -4.13 -11.91 18.25
N GLY A 119 -4.56 -13.12 17.91
CA GLY A 119 -4.88 -13.53 16.55
C GLY A 119 -3.67 -14.00 15.76
N ALA A 120 -3.51 -15.31 15.66
CA ALA A 120 -2.94 -15.87 14.44
C ALA A 120 -3.82 -15.37 13.28
N SER A 121 -3.34 -14.35 12.56
CA SER A 121 -3.96 -13.93 11.31
C SER A 121 -3.73 -15.02 10.29
N THR A 122 -4.62 -16.00 10.25
CA THR A 122 -4.84 -16.79 9.05
C THR A 122 -5.49 -15.86 8.03
N SER A 123 -4.67 -15.03 7.40
CA SER A 123 -5.09 -14.21 6.28
C SER A 123 -5.61 -15.16 5.19
N LEU A 124 -6.93 -15.21 5.05
CA LEU A 124 -7.66 -15.90 3.99
C LEU A 124 -7.17 -15.46 2.58
N PHE A 125 -6.52 -14.30 2.49
CA PHE A 125 -5.95 -13.79 1.24
C PHE A 125 -4.72 -14.56 0.76
N ALA A 126 -4.02 -15.32 1.63
CA ALA A 126 -2.91 -16.19 1.20
C ALA A 126 -3.41 -17.46 0.51
N GLN A 127 -4.62 -17.93 0.81
CA GLN A 127 -5.20 -19.14 0.22
C GLN A 127 -5.92 -18.90 -1.11
N LEU A 128 -6.22 -17.65 -1.47
CA LEU A 128 -6.91 -17.31 -2.72
C LEU A 128 -5.95 -16.87 -3.85
N ALA A 129 -4.64 -16.94 -3.62
CA ALA A 129 -3.63 -16.60 -4.62
C ALA A 129 -3.09 -17.81 -5.40
N GLU A 130 -3.56 -19.03 -5.09
CA GLU A 130 -3.12 -20.28 -5.71
C GLU A 130 -4.21 -21.04 -6.48
N ASP A 131 -5.38 -20.44 -6.71
CA ASP A 131 -6.42 -21.00 -7.60
C ASP A 131 -6.63 -20.14 -8.86
#